data_AF-A0AAN9NNH1-F1
#
_entry.id   AF-A0AAN9NNH1-F1
#
_cell.length_a   1.000
_cell.length_b   1.000
_cell.length_c   1.000
_cell.angle_alpha   90.00
_cell.angle_beta   90.00
_cell.angle_gamma   90.00
#
_symmetry.space_group_name_H-M   'P 1'
#
loop_
_entity.id
_entity.type
_entity.pdbx_description
1 polymer ?
#
loop_
_entity_poly.entity_id
_entity_poly.type
_entity_poly.pdbx_seq_one_letter_code
_entity_poly.pdbx_strand_id
1 'polypeptide(L)'
;MENTGRVPLSDVVADCAKRWFKDTLKEAKAGDINMQVLVSQMYYHGYGIPKDGQKGRVWLTKASRVRSSVWRVGRKPPGYNASDSESDDLENDS
;
A
#
# COMPACT_ATOMS: atom_id res chain seq x y z
N MET A 1 -51.29 5.56 -11.09
CA MET A 1 -50.02 5.07 -11.66
C MET A 1 -48.96 5.28 -10.60
N GLU A 2 -48.76 4.26 -9.77
CA GLU A 2 -47.88 4.35 -8.61
C GLU A 2 -46.46 4.17 -9.12
N ASN A 3 -45.72 5.28 -9.21
CA ASN A 3 -44.28 5.24 -9.36
C ASN A 3 -43.72 4.73 -8.03
N THR A 4 -43.82 3.41 -7.80
CA THR A 4 -43.22 2.78 -6.64
C THR A 4 -41.73 3.01 -6.79
N GLY A 5 -41.15 3.89 -5.95
CA GLY A 5 -39.73 4.26 -5.92
C GLY A 5 -38.79 3.11 -5.54
N ARG A 6 -39.05 1.91 -6.07
CA ARG A 6 -38.28 0.70 -5.90
C ARG A 6 -37.08 0.82 -6.83
N VAL A 7 -35.96 1.18 -6.23
CA VAL A 7 -34.65 1.04 -6.86
C VAL A 7 -34.30 -0.44 -6.99
N PRO A 8 -33.78 -0.88 -8.14
CA PRO A 8 -33.33 -2.25 -8.29
C PRO A 8 -32.14 -2.48 -7.35
N LEU A 9 -32.02 -3.71 -6.85
CA LEU A 9 -30.97 -4.08 -5.89
C LEU A 9 -29.57 -3.78 -6.43
N SER A 10 -29.37 -3.91 -7.75
CA SER A 10 -28.13 -3.56 -8.45
C SER A 10 -27.71 -2.11 -8.20
N ASP A 11 -28.66 -1.18 -8.21
CA ASP A 11 -28.39 0.25 -8.09
C ASP A 11 -28.05 0.62 -6.64
N VAL A 12 -28.75 0.00 -5.69
CA VAL A 12 -28.44 0.14 -4.25
C VAL A 12 -27.03 -0.37 -3.94
N VAL A 13 -26.66 -1.53 -4.49
CA VAL A 13 -25.33 -2.10 -4.33
C VAL A 13 -24.27 -1.22 -5.00
N ALA A 14 -24.55 -0.70 -6.20
CA ALA A 14 -23.65 0.21 -6.91
C ALA A 14 -23.43 1.52 -6.11
N ASP A 15 -24.49 2.07 -5.52
CA ASP A 15 -24.38 3.28 -4.69
C ASP A 15 -23.66 3.02 -3.36
N CYS A 16 -23.85 1.85 -2.76
CA CYS A 16 -23.07 1.42 -1.60
C CYS A 16 -21.58 1.35 -1.95
N ALA A 17 -21.23 0.71 -3.07
CA ALA A 17 -19.84 0.62 -3.53
C ALA A 17 -19.21 1.99 -3.83
N LYS A 18 -19.98 2.93 -4.41
CA LYS A 18 -19.52 4.32 -4.62
C LYS A 18 -19.24 5.04 -3.31
N ARG A 19 -20.11 4.87 -2.30
CA ARG A 19 -19.92 5.49 -0.97
C ARG A 19 -18.70 4.89 -0.29
N TRP A 20 -18.58 3.57 -0.30
CA TRP A 20 -17.44 2.85 0.24
C TRP A 20 -16.12 3.30 -0.40
N PHE A 21 -16.10 3.52 -1.72
CA PHE A 21 -14.94 4.08 -2.41
C PHE A 21 -14.56 5.47 -1.89
N LYS A 22 -15.55 6.35 -1.68
CA LYS A 22 -15.32 7.70 -1.16
C LYS A 22 -14.75 7.69 0.26
N ASP A 23 -15.29 6.84 1.13
CA ASP A 23 -14.83 6.72 2.51
C ASP A 23 -13.40 6.17 2.55
N THR A 24 -13.12 5.11 1.79
CA THR A 24 -11.77 4.54 1.67
C THR A 24 -10.78 5.56 1.11
N LEU A 25 -11.20 6.37 0.13
CA LEU A 25 -10.37 7.43 -0.44
C LEU A 25 -10.04 8.52 0.58
N LYS A 26 -10.97 8.84 1.49
CA LYS A 26 -10.74 9.80 2.57
C LYS A 26 -9.66 9.28 3.53
N GLU A 27 -9.76 8.02 3.95
CA GLU A 27 -8.77 7.39 4.85
C GLU A 27 -7.41 7.18 4.15
N ALA A 28 -7.41 6.80 2.88
CA ALA A 28 -6.19 6.68 2.08
C ALA A 28 -5.45 8.03 1.96
N LYS A 29 -6.19 9.15 1.91
CA LYS A 29 -5.64 10.52 1.95
C LYS A 29 -5.16 10.92 3.34
N ALA A 30 -5.77 10.39 4.40
CA ALA A 30 -5.31 10.57 5.78
C ALA A 30 -3.95 9.88 6.03
N GLY A 31 -3.53 8.99 5.13
CA GLY A 31 -2.21 8.35 5.15
C GLY A 31 -2.24 6.87 5.53
N ASP A 32 -3.43 6.27 5.69
CA ASP A 32 -3.54 4.84 5.97
C ASP A 32 -3.08 4.02 4.74
N ILE A 33 -2.00 3.27 4.93
CA ILE A 33 -1.38 2.43 3.90
C ILE A 33 -2.34 1.32 3.45
N ASN A 34 -3.11 0.73 4.37
CA ASN A 34 -4.07 -0.32 4.05
C ASN A 34 -5.17 0.23 3.14
N MET A 35 -5.63 1.45 3.42
CA MET A 35 -6.64 2.12 2.61
C MET A 35 -6.09 2.54 1.24
N GLN A 36 -4.82 2.95 1.15
CA GLN A 36 -4.18 3.21 -0.14
C GLN A 36 -4.08 1.94 -1.01
N VAL A 37 -3.79 0.77 -0.41
CA VAL A 37 -3.82 -0.52 -1.12
C VAL A 37 -5.25 -0.87 -1.53
N LEU A 38 -6.23 -0.67 -0.65
CA LEU A 38 -7.64 -0.96 -0.93
C LEU A 38 -8.17 -0.09 -2.10
N VAL A 39 -7.91 1.22 -2.09
CA VAL A 39 -8.25 2.14 -3.21
C VAL A 39 -7.61 1.67 -4.51
N SER A 40 -6.35 1.20 -4.47
CA SER A 40 -5.69 0.64 -5.64
C SER A 40 -6.44 -0.56 -6.20
N GLN A 41 -6.85 -1.51 -5.35
CA GLN A 41 -7.64 -2.67 -5.76
C GLN A 41 -9.01 -2.26 -6.33
N MET A 42 -9.68 -1.28 -5.72
CA MET A 42 -10.95 -0.76 -6.22
C MET A 42 -10.82 -0.18 -7.64
N TYR A 43 -9.71 0.50 -7.94
CA TYR A 43 -9.41 0.98 -9.29
C TYR A 43 -9.11 -0.14 -10.29
N TYR A 44 -8.50 -1.26 -9.87
CA TYR A 44 -8.23 -2.40 -10.76
C TYR A 44 -9.46 -3.24 -11.07
N HIS A 45 -10.34 -3.42 -10.10
CA HIS A 45 -11.54 -4.24 -10.22
C HIS A 45 -12.78 -3.43 -10.65
N GLY A 46 -12.77 -2.11 -10.49
CA GLY A 46 -13.90 -1.25 -10.82
C GLY A 46 -15.02 -1.28 -9.77
N TYR A 47 -14.69 -1.37 -8.48
CA TYR A 47 -15.68 -1.37 -7.41
C TYR A 47 -16.24 0.04 -7.19
N GLY A 48 -17.50 0.26 -7.56
CA GLY A 48 -18.18 1.56 -7.39
C GLY A 48 -17.63 2.69 -8.27
N ILE A 49 -16.60 2.44 -9.06
CA ILE A 49 -15.98 3.39 -9.98
C ILE A 49 -15.55 2.69 -11.27
N PRO A 50 -15.40 3.41 -12.39
CA PRO A 50 -14.81 2.84 -13.60
C PRO A 50 -13.41 2.31 -13.33
N LYS A 51 -13.10 1.14 -13.91
CA LYS A 51 -11.77 0.54 -13.85
C LYS A 51 -10.75 1.49 -14.45
N ASP A 52 -9.71 1.81 -13.69
CA ASP A 52 -8.60 2.66 -14.10
C ASP A 52 -7.30 2.12 -13.48
N GLY A 53 -6.66 1.20 -14.20
CA GLY A 53 -5.42 0.58 -13.74
C GLY A 53 -4.26 1.59 -13.62
N GLN A 54 -4.32 2.74 -14.29
CA GLN A 54 -3.27 3.75 -14.18
C GLN A 54 -3.37 4.48 -12.84
N LYS A 55 -4.57 4.89 -12.42
CA LYS A 55 -4.80 5.44 -11.06
C LYS A 55 -4.51 4.39 -9.98
N GLY A 56 -4.90 3.13 -10.21
CA GLY A 56 -4.58 2.02 -9.30
C GLY A 56 -3.07 1.90 -9.03
N ARG A 57 -2.23 1.95 -10.07
CA ARG A 57 -0.76 1.94 -9.94
C ARG A 57 -0.23 3.12 -9.13
N VAL A 58 -0.76 4.33 -9.34
CA VAL A 58 -0.33 5.52 -8.58
C VAL A 58 -0.56 5.35 -7.08
N TRP A 59 -1.74 4.82 -6.70
CA TRP A 59 -2.04 4.54 -5.29
C TRP A 59 -1.18 3.42 -4.70
N LEU A 60 -0.88 2.39 -5.49
CA LEU A 60 0.00 1.30 -5.06
C LEU A 60 1.43 1.77 -4.83
N THR A 61 1.95 2.64 -5.71
CA THR A 61 3.28 3.25 -5.55
C THR A 61 3.36 4.16 -4.32
N LYS A 62 2.27 4.85 -3.98
CA LYS A 62 2.20 5.63 -2.73
C LYS A 62 2.28 4.73 -1.51
N ALA A 63 1.52 3.63 -1.49
CA ALA A 63 1.55 2.66 -0.40
C ALA A 63 2.92 1.94 -0.26
N SER A 64 3.55 1.58 -1.38
CA SER A 64 4.82 0.85 -1.39
C SER A 64 6.01 1.67 -0.88
N ARG A 65 6.04 2.98 -1.13
CA ARG A 65 7.07 3.90 -0.59
C ARG A 65 7.12 3.87 0.94
N VAL A 66 5.98 3.70 1.60
CA VAL A 66 5.92 3.64 3.07
C VAL A 66 6.40 2.29 3.59
N ARG A 67 6.01 1.17 2.94
CA ARG A 67 6.47 -0.18 3.31
C ARG A 67 8.00 -0.33 3.13
N SER A 68 8.57 0.31 2.12
CA SER A 68 10.03 0.27 1.88
C SER A 68 10.82 0.99 2.99
N SER A 69 10.23 1.99 3.65
CA SER A 69 10.82 2.65 4.83
C SER A 69 10.86 1.73 6.05
N VAL A 70 9.90 0.81 6.19
CA VAL A 70 9.85 -0.19 7.27
C VAL A 70 10.88 -1.32 7.06
N TRP A 71 11.29 -1.60 5.82
CA TRP A 71 12.28 -2.64 5.50
C TRP A 71 13.75 -2.22 5.68
N ARG A 72 14.04 -0.94 5.96
CA ARG A 72 15.42 -0.48 6.15
C ARG A 72 15.99 -0.72 7.56
N VAL A 73 15.17 -1.16 8.52
CA VAL A 73 15.61 -1.45 9.91
C VAL A 73 15.89 -2.95 10.13
N GLY A 74 15.99 -3.76 9.07
CA GLY A 74 16.05 -5.22 9.18
C GLY A 74 17.23 -5.94 8.51
N ARG A 75 18.30 -5.24 8.10
CA ARG A 75 19.49 -5.89 7.51
C ARG A 75 20.79 -5.46 8.20
N LYS A 76 20.83 -5.58 9.52
CA LYS A 76 22.10 -5.76 10.22
C LYS A 76 22.16 -7.21 10.67
N PRO A 77 23.01 -8.07 10.07
CA PRO A 77 23.18 -9.42 10.57
C PRO A 77 23.62 -9.36 12.04
N PRO A 78 23.09 -10.22 12.93
CA PRO A 78 23.61 -10.30 14.28
C PRO A 78 25.06 -10.82 14.20
N GLY A 79 26.03 -10.01 14.62
CA GLY A 79 27.40 -10.48 14.85
C GLY A 79 28.56 -9.76 14.16
N TYR A 80 28.37 -8.69 13.39
CA TYR A 80 29.54 -7.89 12.92
C TYR A 80 29.85 -6.76 13.91
N ASN A 81 30.67 -7.09 14.90
CA ASN A 81 31.32 -6.14 15.79
C ASN A 81 32.49 -5.50 15.03
N ALA A 82 32.35 -4.24 14.63
CA ALA A 82 33.46 -3.46 14.10
C ALA A 82 34.32 -2.98 15.29
N SER A 83 35.11 -3.88 15.86
CA SER A 83 36.22 -3.62 16.78
C SER A 83 37.09 -4.87 16.73
N ASP A 84 38.40 -4.67 16.81
CA ASP A 84 39.47 -5.66 16.60
C ASP A 84 39.87 -5.85 15.12
N SER A 85 40.24 -4.74 14.47
CA SER A 85 41.42 -4.77 13.61
C SER A 85 42.63 -4.34 14.43
N GLU A 86 43.03 -5.20 15.36
CA GLU A 86 44.38 -5.25 15.90
C GLU A 86 44.84 -6.70 15.79
N SER A 87 45.66 -6.99 14.78
CA SER A 87 46.56 -8.15 14.79
C SER A 87 47.74 -7.77 13.91
N ASP A 88 48.74 -7.19 14.58
CA ASP A 88 50.14 -7.26 14.18
C ASP A 88 50.50 -8.74 13.96
N ASP A 89 50.82 -9.11 12.72
CA ASP A 89 51.65 -10.29 12.46
C ASP A 89 52.97 -9.80 11.83
N LEU A 90 53.98 -9.73 12.69
CA LEU A 90 55.38 -9.71 12.32
C LEU A 90 55.76 -11.09 11.75
N GLU A 91 56.02 -11.19 10.45
CA GLU A 91 56.95 -12.20 9.93
C GLU A 91 57.88 -11.57 8.87
N ASN A 92 59.08 -11.26 9.36
CA ASN A 92 60.33 -11.25 8.60
C ASN A 92 60.63 -12.68 8.12
N ASP A 93 60.82 -12.91 6.82
CA ASP A 93 62.06 -13.49 6.25
C ASP A 93 61.96 -13.64 4.71
N SER A 94 62.85 -12.96 3.97
CA SER A 94 63.63 -13.43 2.78
C SER A 94 64.30 -12.25 2.07
#